data_AF-A0A1F8PJ03-F1
#
_entry.id   AF-A0A1F8PJ03-F1
#
_cell.length_a   1.000
_cell.length_b   1.000
_cell.length_c   1.000
_cell.angle_alpha   90.00
_cell.angle_beta   90.00
_cell.angle_gamma   90.00
#
_symmetry.space_group_name_H-M   'P 1'
#
loop_
_entity.id
_entity.type
_entity.pdbx_description
1 polymer ?
#
loop_
_entity_poly.entity_id
_entity_poly.type
_entity_poly.pdbx_seq_one_letter_code
_entity_poly.pdbx_strand_id
1 'polypeptide(L)'
;GGYEYDGKAYDAKHDHVPGYNTCIGCHNQHTLEIRVEQCANCHQEVATVEDLKDVREKSSMRDYDGDGDVAEGMFYELQGLQEILYAQIQAYAEEQGTPISYDAATYPYFMGADGKAYTAWTPRLLKAAYNYQVSIKDPGAFAHGNKYIVELLHDSIEDLGGNVSGLARDDAGHFAGNTEPFRHWDGEEEGNGTVPGSCAKCHSASGLPQFIVEGTTIGNPASNGFQCSTCHDEANWPERYQIASVTFPSGKAVSFATDAEGKPAADDSNLCILCHQGRESTSSVNKALGDKPEDTVDAAIRFRNIHYFAAGATLFGNDVQGAYQYTGKEYVGFNAAHPLNKCKDCHDVHALEPKVEACAACHGSAAPEDIRFNTNTTDWDGDGNVTEGMKSEISTIADALYTEIQAYAEKQGGPITYNASAYPYWFGADEKAYATWTPSLLKAAFNYQYVQKDPGNYVHNPKYVLQFLIDSIADLGGNVSAFTRP
;
A
#
# COMPACT_ATOMS: atom_id res chain seq x y z
N GLY A 1 12.61 5.02 23.51
CA GLY A 1 11.61 4.32 22.71
C GLY A 1 10.55 3.78 23.64
N GLY A 2 9.39 3.44 23.08
CA GLY A 2 8.37 2.67 23.80
C GLY A 2 8.71 1.19 23.82
N TYR A 3 7.77 0.42 24.36
CA TYR A 3 7.69 -1.03 24.21
C TYR A 3 6.96 -1.36 22.91
N GLU A 4 7.69 -1.93 21.97
CA GLU A 4 7.18 -2.43 20.69
C GLU A 4 6.71 -3.88 20.84
N TYR A 5 5.52 -4.16 20.31
CA TYR A 5 4.88 -5.47 20.42
C TYR A 5 5.37 -6.45 19.36
N ASP A 6 5.60 -7.70 19.78
CA ASP A 6 6.10 -8.76 18.90
C ASP A 6 5.22 -8.93 17.65
N GLY A 7 5.86 -8.98 16.47
CA GLY A 7 5.17 -9.15 15.19
C GLY A 7 4.51 -7.88 14.63
N LYS A 8 4.66 -6.74 15.31
CA LYS A 8 4.26 -5.43 14.81
C LYS A 8 5.48 -4.70 14.26
N ALA A 9 5.26 -3.93 13.20
CA ALA A 9 6.24 -2.97 12.69
C ALA A 9 5.86 -1.57 13.15
N TYR A 10 6.88 -0.74 13.31
CA TYR A 10 6.77 0.61 13.87
C TYR A 10 7.42 1.62 12.96
N ASP A 11 6.92 2.85 13.04
CA ASP A 11 7.48 3.97 12.33
C ASP A 11 8.95 4.19 12.76
N ALA A 12 9.82 4.42 11.79
CA ALA A 12 11.21 4.77 12.02
C ALA A 12 11.33 6.23 12.51
N LYS A 13 12.57 6.73 12.54
CA LYS A 13 12.86 8.14 12.81
C LYS A 13 11.93 9.02 11.96
N HIS A 14 11.22 9.94 12.62
CA HIS A 14 10.43 10.96 11.95
C HIS A 14 11.33 11.81 11.05
N ASP A 15 11.05 11.74 9.75
CA ASP A 15 11.70 12.54 8.72
C ASP A 15 10.80 13.72 8.36
N HIS A 16 11.28 14.92 8.63
CA HIS A 16 10.71 16.19 8.20
C HIS A 16 11.48 16.69 6.94
N VAL A 17 11.17 17.89 6.44
CA VAL A 17 11.94 18.50 5.34
C VAL A 17 13.40 18.79 5.75
N PRO A 18 14.37 18.77 4.81
CA PRO A 18 15.77 19.06 5.09
C PRO A 18 15.96 20.35 5.91
N GLY A 19 16.84 20.27 6.92
CA GLY A 19 17.08 21.37 7.88
C GLY A 19 16.26 21.27 9.17
N TYR A 20 15.15 20.53 9.17
CA TYR A 20 14.26 20.36 10.33
C TYR A 20 14.26 18.93 10.91
N ASN A 21 15.21 18.09 10.49
CA ASN A 21 15.33 16.67 10.88
C ASN A 21 16.25 16.41 12.08
N THR A 22 16.53 17.45 12.85
CA THR A 22 17.45 17.43 13.99
C THR A 22 16.94 18.34 15.09
N CYS A 23 17.31 18.05 16.35
CA CYS A 23 16.90 18.87 17.48
C CYS A 23 17.27 20.35 17.30
N ILE A 24 18.44 20.66 16.72
CA ILE A 24 18.90 22.04 16.53
C ILE A 24 18.26 22.74 15.32
N GLY A 25 17.54 22.00 14.46
CA GLY A 25 16.72 22.56 13.40
C GLY A 25 15.52 23.28 13.98
N CYS A 26 14.83 22.62 14.92
CA CYS A 26 13.60 23.12 15.54
C CYS A 26 13.83 23.87 16.86
N HIS A 27 14.87 23.53 17.63
CA HIS A 27 15.13 24.13 18.94
C HIS A 27 16.38 25.02 18.95
N ASN A 28 16.35 26.02 19.83
CA ASN A 28 17.55 26.69 20.29
C ASN A 28 18.33 25.74 21.21
N GLN A 29 19.56 25.40 20.83
CA GLN A 29 20.41 24.48 21.57
C GLN A 29 20.84 24.96 22.97
N HIS A 30 20.68 26.24 23.30
CA HIS A 30 21.04 26.81 24.59
C HIS A 30 19.84 27.07 25.50
N THR A 31 18.74 27.60 24.95
CA THR A 31 17.51 27.85 25.74
C THR A 31 16.57 26.66 25.75
N LEU A 32 16.73 25.72 24.81
CA LEU A 32 15.85 24.58 24.53
C LEU A 32 14.46 24.98 24.00
N GLU A 33 14.20 26.28 23.86
CA GLU A 33 12.96 26.81 23.31
C GLU A 33 12.84 26.48 21.82
N ILE A 34 11.60 26.25 21.39
CA ILE A 34 11.26 26.01 19.99
C ILE A 34 11.39 27.33 19.22
N ARG A 35 11.98 27.26 18.03
CA ARG A 35 12.09 28.37 17.08
C ARG A 35 10.79 28.50 16.29
N VAL A 36 9.74 29.00 16.94
CA VAL A 36 8.38 29.12 16.38
C VAL A 36 8.39 29.88 15.04
N GLU A 37 9.24 30.89 14.92
CA GLU A 37 9.40 31.67 13.68
C GLU A 37 9.91 30.84 12.50
N GLN A 38 10.62 29.74 12.77
CA GLN A 38 11.07 28.83 11.73
C GLN A 38 9.94 27.91 11.26
N CYS A 39 9.12 27.41 12.19
CA CYS A 39 7.93 26.61 11.92
C CYS A 39 6.89 27.38 11.08
N ALA A 40 6.69 28.66 11.41
CA ALA A 40 5.73 29.55 10.76
C ALA A 40 5.99 29.77 9.26
N ASN A 41 7.21 29.48 8.77
CA ASN A 41 7.53 29.59 7.34
C ASN A 41 6.74 28.61 6.48
N CYS A 42 6.41 27.44 7.05
CA CYS A 42 5.65 26.38 6.36
C CYS A 42 4.25 26.21 6.96
N HIS A 43 4.14 26.25 8.29
CA HIS A 43 2.87 26.15 9.00
C HIS A 43 2.36 27.56 9.30
N GLN A 44 1.74 28.19 8.31
CA GLN A 44 1.42 29.63 8.32
C GLN A 44 0.51 30.10 9.46
N GLU A 45 -0.23 29.17 10.08
CA GLU A 45 -1.13 29.44 11.19
C GLU A 45 -0.41 29.43 12.56
N VAL A 46 0.86 29.03 12.59
CA VAL A 46 1.68 28.98 13.81
C VAL A 46 2.28 30.35 14.13
N ALA A 47 1.86 30.95 15.24
CA ALA A 47 2.43 32.17 15.79
C ALA A 47 3.03 31.98 17.20
N THR A 48 2.59 30.95 17.91
CA THR A 48 3.04 30.61 19.27
C THR A 48 3.41 29.13 19.39
N VAL A 49 4.02 28.75 20.52
CA VAL A 49 4.28 27.33 20.84
C VAL A 49 2.97 26.55 21.00
N GLU A 50 1.91 27.21 21.47
CA GLU A 50 0.61 26.54 21.68
C GLU A 50 -0.03 26.16 20.35
N ASP A 51 0.07 27.05 19.34
CA ASP A 51 -0.48 26.85 17.99
C ASP A 51 0.15 25.63 17.28
N LEU A 52 1.31 25.12 17.75
CA LEU A 52 1.89 23.89 17.22
C LEU A 52 1.00 22.67 17.46
N LYS A 53 0.13 22.69 18.48
CA LYS A 53 -0.80 21.61 18.78
C LYS A 53 -1.87 21.45 17.71
N ASP A 54 -2.19 22.54 17.01
CA ASP A 54 -3.17 22.58 15.93
C ASP A 54 -2.57 22.11 14.59
N VAL A 55 -1.26 21.87 14.52
CA VAL A 55 -0.59 21.50 13.27
C VAL A 55 -1.00 20.07 12.86
N ARG A 56 -1.56 19.99 11.65
CA ARG A 56 -1.84 18.74 10.94
C ARG A 56 -1.41 18.87 9.48
N GLU A 57 -0.80 17.82 8.95
CA GLU A 57 -0.37 17.76 7.55
C GLU A 57 -1.12 16.70 6.76
N LYS A 58 -1.09 16.82 5.42
CA LYS A 58 -1.76 15.86 4.50
C LYS A 58 -1.26 14.42 4.62
N SER A 59 -0.13 14.21 5.28
CA SER A 59 0.42 12.89 5.58
C SER A 59 -0.18 12.22 6.81
N SER A 60 -1.14 12.86 7.50
CA SER A 60 -1.75 12.40 8.75
C SER A 60 -3.25 12.67 8.79
N MET A 61 -3.99 12.22 7.78
CA MET A 61 -5.43 12.51 7.61
C MET A 61 -6.36 11.46 8.22
N ARG A 62 -5.83 10.50 8.98
CA ARG A 62 -6.62 9.44 9.62
C ARG A 62 -7.17 9.93 10.96
N ASP A 63 -8.38 9.50 11.30
CA ASP A 63 -8.97 9.63 12.64
C ASP A 63 -8.31 8.58 13.55
N TYR A 64 -7.31 8.99 14.33
CA TYR A 64 -6.48 8.06 15.10
C TYR A 64 -7.15 7.65 16.40
N ASP A 65 -7.86 8.56 17.07
CA ASP A 65 -8.55 8.29 18.32
C ASP A 65 -10.03 7.88 18.17
N GLY A 66 -10.58 7.96 16.95
CA GLY A 66 -11.91 7.47 16.59
C GLY A 66 -13.05 8.41 16.99
N ASP A 67 -12.79 9.69 17.23
CA ASP A 67 -13.79 10.67 17.65
C ASP A 67 -14.55 11.32 16.46
N GLY A 68 -14.05 11.11 15.24
CA GLY A 68 -14.60 11.62 13.99
C GLY A 68 -14.06 12.98 13.53
N ASP A 69 -13.13 13.60 14.26
CA ASP A 69 -12.50 14.87 13.92
C ASP A 69 -11.13 14.67 13.23
N VAL A 70 -11.15 14.68 11.89
CA VAL A 70 -9.92 14.63 11.08
C VAL A 70 -9.33 16.02 10.77
N ALA A 71 -9.84 17.08 11.41
CA ALA A 71 -9.37 18.45 11.22
C ALA A 71 -8.48 18.94 12.35
N GLU A 72 -8.61 18.37 13.55
CA GLU A 72 -7.77 18.74 14.70
C GLU A 72 -6.29 18.33 14.53
N GLY A 73 -5.40 19.01 15.24
CA GLY A 73 -3.97 18.72 15.17
C GLY A 73 -3.58 17.40 15.85
N MET A 74 -2.40 16.87 15.50
CA MET A 74 -1.91 15.59 16.02
C MET A 74 -1.74 15.54 17.54
N PHE A 75 -1.75 16.69 18.21
CA PHE A 75 -1.76 16.74 19.67
C PHE A 75 -3.03 16.15 20.26
N TYR A 76 -4.19 16.47 19.68
CA TYR A 76 -5.50 16.10 20.21
C TYR A 76 -5.81 14.62 19.95
N GLU A 77 -5.47 14.12 18.76
CA GLU A 77 -5.44 12.70 18.41
C GLU A 77 -4.65 11.86 19.44
N LEU A 78 -3.46 12.35 19.86
CA LEU A 78 -2.68 11.69 20.91
C LEU A 78 -3.34 11.80 22.29
N GLN A 79 -4.02 12.90 22.58
CA GLN A 79 -4.74 13.08 23.84
C GLN A 79 -5.90 12.08 23.95
N GLY A 80 -6.71 11.92 22.90
CA GLY A 80 -7.80 10.94 22.88
C GLY A 80 -7.29 9.52 23.06
N LEU A 81 -6.23 9.13 22.34
CA LEU A 81 -5.59 7.83 22.52
C LEU A 81 -5.01 7.63 23.94
N GLN A 82 -4.44 8.68 24.54
CA GLN A 82 -3.98 8.64 25.93
C GLN A 82 -5.15 8.41 26.90
N GLU A 83 -6.27 9.10 26.72
CA GLU A 83 -7.47 8.94 27.54
C GLU A 83 -8.04 7.51 27.42
N ILE A 84 -8.14 6.99 26.20
CA ILE A 84 -8.59 5.62 25.93
C ILE A 84 -7.65 4.60 26.59
N LEU A 85 -6.34 4.72 26.37
CA LEU A 85 -5.37 3.79 26.97
C LEU A 85 -5.38 3.86 28.49
N TYR A 86 -5.45 5.04 29.08
CA TYR A 86 -5.47 5.17 30.53
C TYR A 86 -6.72 4.54 31.13
N ALA A 87 -7.90 4.75 30.53
CA ALA A 87 -9.13 4.09 30.93
C ALA A 87 -9.00 2.55 30.84
N GLN A 88 -8.36 2.05 29.78
CA GLN A 88 -8.13 0.62 29.61
C GLN A 88 -7.13 0.05 30.64
N ILE A 89 -6.07 0.80 30.98
CA ILE A 89 -5.12 0.47 32.05
C ILE A 89 -5.85 0.35 33.39
N GLN A 90 -6.75 1.29 33.70
CA GLN A 90 -7.53 1.29 34.93
C GLN A 90 -8.48 0.09 34.99
N ALA A 91 -9.23 -0.15 33.91
CA ALA A 91 -10.17 -1.26 33.81
C ALA A 91 -9.45 -2.62 33.96
N TYR A 92 -8.34 -2.80 33.24
CA TYR A 92 -7.54 -4.04 33.34
C TYR A 92 -6.98 -4.25 34.74
N ALA A 93 -6.42 -3.20 35.37
CA ALA A 93 -5.88 -3.29 36.73
C ALA A 93 -6.96 -3.63 37.77
N GLU A 94 -8.16 -3.06 37.62
CA GLU A 94 -9.31 -3.38 38.46
C GLU A 94 -9.76 -4.84 38.29
N GLU A 95 -9.79 -5.36 37.05
CA GLU A 95 -10.04 -6.78 36.77
C GLU A 95 -8.99 -7.70 37.44
N GLN A 96 -7.73 -7.27 37.47
CA GLN A 96 -6.66 -7.97 38.20
C GLN A 96 -6.74 -7.79 39.74
N GLY A 97 -7.73 -7.03 40.23
CA GLY A 97 -8.06 -6.89 41.64
C GLY A 97 -7.34 -5.77 42.39
N THR A 98 -6.54 -4.92 41.70
CA THR A 98 -5.85 -3.79 42.33
C THR A 98 -5.96 -2.54 41.45
N PRO A 99 -6.76 -1.53 41.84
CA PRO A 99 -6.87 -0.27 41.10
C PRO A 99 -5.53 0.45 40.99
N ILE A 100 -5.31 1.06 39.83
CA ILE A 100 -4.11 1.83 39.51
C ILE A 100 -4.47 3.29 39.23
N SER A 101 -3.61 4.21 39.64
CA SER A 101 -3.64 5.61 39.22
C SER A 101 -2.27 6.06 38.73
N TYR A 102 -2.25 7.10 37.89
CA TYR A 102 -1.02 7.70 37.37
C TYR A 102 -0.95 9.21 37.65
N ASP A 103 0.24 9.68 38.01
CA ASP A 103 0.58 11.10 38.07
C ASP A 103 2.00 11.31 37.49
N ALA A 104 2.09 12.11 36.42
CA ALA A 104 3.36 12.43 35.78
C ALA A 104 4.31 13.25 36.67
N ALA A 105 3.80 13.99 37.66
CA ALA A 105 4.56 14.91 38.49
C ALA A 105 5.02 14.31 39.83
N THR A 106 4.42 13.20 40.28
CA THR A 106 4.64 12.65 41.62
C THR A 106 5.28 11.26 41.54
N TYR A 107 6.43 11.06 42.21
CA TYR A 107 7.02 9.73 42.37
C TYR A 107 6.47 9.06 43.65
N PRO A 108 6.00 7.80 43.60
CA PRO A 108 5.95 6.89 42.43
C PRO A 108 4.86 7.30 41.42
N TYR A 109 5.18 7.24 40.13
CA TYR A 109 4.27 7.72 39.07
C TYR A 109 2.98 6.90 38.98
N PHE A 110 3.07 5.59 39.17
CA PHE A 110 1.92 4.69 39.24
C PHE A 110 1.68 4.28 40.69
N MET A 111 0.45 4.46 41.16
CA MET A 111 0.06 4.23 42.55
C MET A 111 -1.11 3.25 42.65
N GLY A 112 -1.14 2.49 43.74
CA GLY A 112 -2.32 1.75 44.16
C GLY A 112 -3.34 2.66 44.87
N ALA A 113 -4.49 2.09 45.22
CA ALA A 113 -5.54 2.81 45.94
C ALA A 113 -5.11 3.42 47.30
N ASP A 114 -4.03 2.92 47.90
CA ASP A 114 -3.46 3.45 49.15
C ASP A 114 -2.48 4.62 48.95
N GLY A 115 -2.31 5.08 47.69
CA GLY A 115 -1.41 6.16 47.32
C GLY A 115 0.07 5.79 47.34
N LYS A 116 0.42 4.51 47.53
CA LYS A 116 1.81 4.02 47.45
C LYS A 116 2.09 3.43 46.08
N ALA A 117 3.35 3.11 45.83
CA ALA A 117 3.80 2.51 44.56
C ALA A 117 2.94 1.30 44.19
N TYR A 118 2.46 1.26 42.96
CA TYR A 118 1.72 0.13 42.45
C TYR A 118 2.62 -1.12 42.39
N THR A 119 2.17 -2.25 42.93
CA THR A 119 2.95 -3.49 43.02
C THR A 119 2.34 -4.69 42.29
N ALA A 120 1.06 -4.62 41.91
CA ALA A 120 0.31 -5.73 41.31
C ALA A 120 0.48 -5.80 39.78
N TRP A 121 1.71 -5.66 39.30
CA TRP A 121 2.01 -5.65 37.86
C TRP A 121 1.83 -7.03 37.24
N THR A 122 1.01 -7.12 36.18
CA THR A 122 1.14 -8.18 35.19
C THR A 122 2.13 -7.76 34.11
N PRO A 123 2.77 -8.70 33.38
CA PRO A 123 3.62 -8.36 32.24
C PRO A 123 2.90 -7.49 31.20
N ARG A 124 1.60 -7.73 31.00
CA ARG A 124 0.75 -6.98 30.07
C ARG A 124 0.54 -5.54 30.51
N LEU A 125 0.11 -5.36 31.76
CA LEU A 125 -0.13 -4.04 32.34
C LEU A 125 1.15 -3.19 32.37
N LEU A 126 2.30 -3.81 32.65
CA LEU A 126 3.59 -3.10 32.66
C LEU A 126 3.96 -2.53 31.28
N LYS A 127 3.74 -3.29 30.20
CA LYS A 127 4.01 -2.84 28.83
C LYS A 127 3.16 -1.62 28.46
N ALA A 128 1.84 -1.73 28.67
CA ALA A 128 0.91 -0.65 28.39
C ALA A 128 1.17 0.60 29.25
N ALA A 129 1.43 0.43 30.55
CA ALA A 129 1.77 1.52 31.46
C ALA A 129 3.10 2.21 31.08
N TYR A 130 4.08 1.44 30.58
CA TYR A 130 5.33 1.99 30.06
C TYR A 130 5.07 2.88 28.84
N ASN A 131 4.29 2.39 27.86
CA ASN A 131 3.94 3.15 26.65
C ASN A 131 3.11 4.40 26.96
N TYR A 132 2.14 4.30 27.86
CA TYR A 132 1.40 5.46 28.36
C TYR A 132 2.33 6.48 29.03
N GLN A 133 3.27 6.04 29.86
CA GLN A 133 4.22 6.97 30.45
C GLN A 133 5.14 7.61 29.40
N VAL A 134 5.55 6.87 28.37
CA VAL A 134 6.35 7.42 27.26
C VAL A 134 5.60 8.54 26.55
N SER A 135 4.32 8.36 26.22
CA SER A 135 3.52 9.38 25.53
C SER A 135 3.30 10.64 26.38
N ILE A 136 3.19 10.50 27.70
CA ILE A 136 2.98 11.64 28.62
C ILE A 136 4.29 12.36 28.97
N LYS A 137 5.43 11.65 29.01
CA LYS A 137 6.72 12.23 29.44
C LYS A 137 7.44 13.01 28.34
N ASP A 138 6.99 12.91 27.09
CA ASP A 138 7.41 13.79 26.00
C ASP A 138 6.27 14.77 25.63
N PRO A 139 6.27 16.00 26.16
CA PRO A 139 5.27 17.00 25.79
C PRO A 139 5.26 17.36 24.30
N GLY A 140 6.34 17.07 23.57
CA GLY A 140 6.48 17.28 22.12
C GLY A 140 6.22 16.03 21.29
N ALA A 141 5.69 14.95 21.88
CA ALA A 141 5.39 13.69 21.20
C ALA A 141 4.61 13.87 19.88
N PHE A 142 3.68 14.82 19.87
CA PHE A 142 2.86 15.19 18.71
C PHE A 142 3.65 15.75 17.52
N ALA A 143 4.90 16.18 17.73
CA ALA A 143 5.79 16.74 16.70
C ALA A 143 7.09 15.94 16.51
N HIS A 144 7.58 15.24 17.53
CA HIS A 144 8.85 14.49 17.45
C HIS A 144 8.73 13.14 16.72
N GLY A 145 7.54 12.55 16.70
CA GLY A 145 7.30 11.21 16.14
C GLY A 145 5.89 10.72 16.47
N ASN A 146 4.89 11.54 16.15
CA ASN A 146 3.49 11.30 16.55
C ASN A 146 2.97 9.92 16.13
N LYS A 147 3.24 9.47 14.89
CA LYS A 147 2.84 8.17 14.36
C LYS A 147 3.37 6.99 15.18
N TYR A 148 4.65 7.05 15.56
CA TYR A 148 5.23 6.06 16.46
C TYR A 148 4.51 6.02 17.81
N ILE A 149 4.11 7.17 18.35
CA ILE A 149 3.36 7.24 19.61
C ILE A 149 1.94 6.71 19.43
N VAL A 150 1.26 7.04 18.33
CA VAL A 150 -0.06 6.46 17.97
C VAL A 150 0.02 4.93 17.99
N GLU A 151 1.00 4.35 17.29
CA GLU A 151 1.18 2.90 17.21
C GLU A 151 1.37 2.25 18.58
N LEU A 152 2.20 2.84 19.44
CA LEU A 152 2.43 2.35 20.80
C LEU A 152 1.16 2.42 21.65
N LEU A 153 0.39 3.50 21.56
CA LEU A 153 -0.86 3.67 22.30
C LEU A 153 -1.92 2.68 21.81
N HIS A 154 -2.12 2.61 20.49
CA HIS A 154 -3.05 1.70 19.83
C HIS A 154 -2.76 0.24 20.21
N ASP A 155 -1.52 -0.23 20.05
CA ASP A 155 -1.16 -1.61 20.34
C ASP A 155 -1.26 -1.93 21.84
N SER A 156 -1.05 -0.94 22.72
CA SER A 156 -1.25 -1.09 24.17
C SER A 156 -2.74 -1.23 24.53
N ILE A 157 -3.62 -0.50 23.85
CA ILE A 157 -5.08 -0.63 24.00
C ILE A 157 -5.50 -2.04 23.57
N GLU A 158 -5.05 -2.48 22.38
CA GLU A 158 -5.33 -3.82 21.85
C GLU A 158 -4.86 -4.94 22.79
N ASP A 159 -3.62 -4.87 23.28
CA ASP A 159 -3.04 -5.89 24.16
C ASP A 159 -3.82 -6.02 25.48
N LEU A 160 -4.28 -4.90 26.04
CA LEU A 160 -5.15 -4.90 27.22
C LEU A 160 -6.60 -5.35 26.94
N GLY A 161 -6.95 -5.68 25.69
CA GLY A 161 -8.28 -6.12 25.29
C GLY A 161 -9.27 -4.99 25.03
N GLY A 162 -8.79 -3.75 24.84
CA GLY A 162 -9.60 -2.62 24.43
C GLY A 162 -10.05 -2.74 22.97
N ASN A 163 -11.18 -2.11 22.64
CA ASN A 163 -11.68 -2.11 21.27
C ASN A 163 -10.97 -1.04 20.42
N VAL A 164 -10.23 -1.49 19.42
CA VAL A 164 -9.50 -0.60 18.49
C VAL A 164 -10.18 -0.45 17.12
N SER A 165 -11.36 -1.05 16.92
CA SER A 165 -12.01 -1.09 15.59
C SER A 165 -12.38 0.28 15.02
N GLY A 166 -12.50 1.30 15.88
CA GLY A 166 -12.78 2.68 15.49
C GLY A 166 -11.53 3.57 15.43
N LEU A 167 -10.37 3.05 15.79
CA LEU A 167 -9.10 3.79 15.85
C LEU A 167 -8.31 3.57 14.57
N ALA A 168 -7.49 4.54 14.18
CA ALA A 168 -6.47 4.33 13.17
C ALA A 168 -5.10 4.08 13.82
N ARG A 169 -4.43 3.01 13.40
CA ARG A 169 -3.04 2.73 13.76
C ARG A 169 -2.04 3.30 12.75
N ASP A 170 -2.34 3.06 11.47
CA ASP A 170 -1.42 3.31 10.36
C ASP A 170 -1.90 4.48 9.52
N ASP A 171 -0.96 5.14 8.86
CA ASP A 171 -1.27 6.20 7.93
C ASP A 171 -1.77 5.71 6.56
N ALA A 172 -2.18 6.66 5.72
CA ALA A 172 -2.58 6.37 4.36
C ALA A 172 -1.39 5.90 3.50
N GLY A 173 -1.35 4.59 3.18
CA GLY A 173 -0.48 3.95 2.18
C GLY A 173 0.95 4.51 2.09
N HIS A 174 1.21 5.42 1.16
CA HIS A 174 2.54 6.01 0.94
C HIS A 174 3.13 6.73 2.17
N PHE A 175 2.29 7.16 3.13
CA PHE A 175 2.74 7.80 4.36
C PHE A 175 2.82 6.84 5.57
N ALA A 176 2.47 5.56 5.37
CA ALA A 176 2.48 4.52 6.40
C ALA A 176 3.88 3.91 6.53
N GLY A 177 4.80 4.63 7.19
CA GLY A 177 6.20 4.25 7.30
C GLY A 177 6.43 2.90 7.98
N ASN A 178 5.53 2.52 8.87
CA ASN A 178 5.48 1.26 9.60
C ASN A 178 5.02 0.04 8.79
N THR A 179 4.76 0.18 7.48
CA THR A 179 4.28 -0.93 6.65
C THR A 179 5.40 -1.61 5.85
N GLU A 180 5.14 -2.85 5.43
CA GLU A 180 6.09 -3.70 4.70
C GLU A 180 6.83 -3.00 3.53
N PRO A 181 6.18 -2.19 2.67
CA PRO A 181 6.87 -1.49 1.59
C PRO A 181 8.03 -0.58 2.03
N PHE A 182 8.08 -0.18 3.30
CA PHE A 182 9.11 0.72 3.84
C PHE A 182 10.00 0.06 4.89
N ARG A 183 9.53 -1.01 5.54
CA ARG A 183 10.27 -1.73 6.61
C ARG A 183 11.04 -2.95 6.12
N HIS A 184 10.79 -3.41 4.89
CA HIS A 184 11.41 -4.63 4.35
C HIS A 184 12.94 -4.68 4.44
N TRP A 185 13.62 -3.53 4.31
CA TRP A 185 15.08 -3.44 4.27
C TRP A 185 15.73 -3.02 5.60
N ASP A 186 14.96 -2.95 6.69
CA ASP A 186 15.49 -2.52 7.98
C ASP A 186 16.47 -3.56 8.57
N GLY A 187 16.20 -4.84 8.37
CA GLY A 187 17.02 -5.93 8.89
C GLY A 187 18.40 -6.01 8.23
N GLU A 188 19.38 -6.51 8.99
CA GLU A 188 20.79 -6.57 8.59
C GLU A 188 20.99 -7.44 7.34
N GLU A 189 20.21 -8.52 7.20
CA GLU A 189 20.31 -9.46 6.07
C GLU A 189 19.56 -8.95 4.82
N GLU A 190 18.57 -8.09 5.01
CA GLU A 190 17.66 -7.60 3.97
C GLU A 190 18.18 -6.33 3.29
N GLY A 191 18.88 -5.46 4.02
CA GLY A 191 19.44 -4.22 3.46
C GLY A 191 20.15 -3.31 4.45
N ASN A 192 20.07 -3.58 5.76
CA ASN A 192 20.64 -2.78 6.84
C ASN A 192 20.27 -1.28 6.70
N GLY A 193 18.97 -1.02 6.53
CA GLY A 193 18.41 0.30 6.30
C GLY A 193 18.69 0.89 4.92
N THR A 194 19.10 0.08 3.93
CA THR A 194 19.32 0.51 2.55
C THR A 194 18.45 -0.27 1.57
N VAL A 195 17.63 0.46 0.81
CA VAL A 195 16.83 -0.06 -0.29
C VAL A 195 17.72 -0.21 -1.53
N PRO A 196 17.85 -1.41 -2.13
CA PRO A 196 18.67 -1.63 -3.31
C PRO A 196 18.19 -0.83 -4.52
N GLY A 197 19.11 -0.48 -5.44
CA GLY A 197 18.80 0.39 -6.58
C GLY A 197 17.67 -0.10 -7.48
N SER A 198 17.45 -1.41 -7.63
CA SER A 198 16.34 -1.96 -8.41
C SER A 198 14.97 -1.83 -7.74
N CYS A 199 14.93 -1.49 -6.45
CA CYS A 199 13.73 -1.30 -5.64
C CYS A 199 13.54 0.17 -5.23
N ALA A 200 14.64 0.93 -5.11
CA ALA A 200 14.69 2.26 -4.54
C ALA A 200 13.72 3.25 -5.18
N LYS A 201 13.51 3.19 -6.50
CA LYS A 201 12.58 4.08 -7.23
C LYS A 201 11.20 4.16 -6.56
N CYS A 202 10.71 3.05 -6.03
CA CYS A 202 9.33 2.93 -5.53
C CYS A 202 9.24 2.61 -4.04
N HIS A 203 10.37 2.49 -3.35
CA HIS A 203 10.42 2.06 -1.96
C HIS A 203 11.34 2.95 -1.10
N SER A 204 11.73 4.12 -1.62
CA SER A 204 12.46 5.13 -0.87
C SER A 204 11.99 6.52 -1.28
N ALA A 205 12.00 7.47 -0.34
CA ALA A 205 11.55 8.84 -0.59
C ALA A 205 12.36 9.56 -1.69
N SER A 206 13.65 9.27 -1.81
CA SER A 206 14.56 9.89 -2.78
C SER A 206 14.69 9.13 -4.10
N GLY A 207 14.18 7.91 -4.19
CA GLY A 207 14.39 7.05 -5.36
C GLY A 207 13.70 7.57 -6.62
N LEU A 208 12.45 8.01 -6.53
CA LEU A 208 11.74 8.59 -7.68
C LEU A 208 12.38 9.91 -8.15
N PRO A 209 12.70 10.89 -7.28
CA PRO A 209 13.47 12.07 -7.67
C PRO A 209 14.80 11.73 -8.37
N GLN A 210 15.56 10.78 -7.83
CA GLN A 210 16.79 10.31 -8.46
C GLN A 210 16.54 9.74 -9.86
N PHE A 211 15.50 8.91 -10.01
CA PHE A 211 15.13 8.32 -11.29
C PHE A 211 14.78 9.38 -12.34
N ILE A 212 14.05 10.43 -11.94
CA ILE A 212 13.61 11.50 -12.85
C ILE A 212 14.82 12.29 -13.38
N VAL A 213 15.83 12.53 -12.54
CA VAL A 213 17.04 13.27 -12.93
C VAL A 213 18.01 12.39 -13.73
N GLU A 214 18.25 11.15 -13.28
CA GLU A 214 19.35 10.32 -13.77
C GLU A 214 18.90 9.20 -14.72
N GLY A 215 17.60 8.93 -14.83
CA GLY A 215 17.03 7.80 -15.58
C GLY A 215 17.28 6.43 -14.95
N THR A 216 17.88 6.38 -13.77
CA THR A 216 18.19 5.16 -13.02
C THR A 216 18.30 5.45 -11.52
N THR A 217 18.38 4.40 -10.70
CA THR A 217 18.48 4.50 -9.23
C THR A 217 19.61 3.63 -8.70
N ILE A 218 20.31 4.13 -7.68
CA ILE A 218 21.24 3.34 -6.87
C ILE A 218 20.62 3.01 -5.51
N GLY A 219 21.38 2.37 -4.62
CA GLY A 219 20.91 2.15 -3.25
C GLY A 219 20.56 3.47 -2.57
N ASN A 220 19.36 3.54 -1.98
CA ASN A 220 18.89 4.70 -1.22
C ASN A 220 18.62 4.27 0.23
N PRO A 221 18.75 5.15 1.22
CA PRO A 221 18.30 4.86 2.58
C PRO A 221 16.82 4.46 2.59
N ALA A 222 16.46 3.50 3.44
CA ALA A 222 15.08 3.22 3.76
C ALA A 222 14.46 4.47 4.40
N SER A 223 13.26 4.83 3.95
CA SER A 223 12.53 6.01 4.43
C SER A 223 11.33 5.62 5.26
N ASN A 224 10.88 6.52 6.12
CA ASN A 224 9.68 6.33 6.92
C ASN A 224 8.42 6.75 6.14
N GLY A 225 8.11 6.00 5.08
CA GLY A 225 7.14 6.41 4.06
C GLY A 225 7.78 7.28 2.97
N PHE A 226 6.95 7.79 2.06
CA PHE A 226 7.34 8.82 1.10
C PHE A 226 7.29 10.21 1.71
N GLN A 227 8.13 11.10 1.18
CA GLN A 227 8.12 12.51 1.51
C GLN A 227 7.31 13.28 0.46
N CYS A 228 6.90 14.51 0.78
CA CYS A 228 6.23 15.39 -0.18
C CYS A 228 7.05 15.51 -1.48
N SER A 229 8.36 15.65 -1.34
CA SER A 229 9.35 15.80 -2.42
C SER A 229 9.57 14.54 -3.26
N THR A 230 9.02 13.39 -2.85
CA THR A 230 8.99 12.20 -3.70
C THR A 230 8.15 12.46 -4.96
N CYS A 231 7.05 13.20 -4.82
CA CYS A 231 6.12 13.51 -5.92
C CYS A 231 6.15 14.98 -6.36
N HIS A 232 6.47 15.88 -5.42
CA HIS A 232 6.52 17.32 -5.64
C HIS A 232 7.93 17.81 -5.98
N ASP A 233 8.01 18.77 -6.89
CA ASP A 233 9.23 19.49 -7.20
C ASP A 233 9.46 20.58 -6.15
N GLU A 234 10.37 20.34 -5.21
CA GLU A 234 10.70 21.29 -4.15
C GLU A 234 11.13 22.67 -4.69
N ALA A 235 11.80 22.72 -5.84
CA ALA A 235 12.26 23.97 -6.42
C ALA A 235 11.12 24.85 -6.96
N ASN A 236 9.97 24.23 -7.26
CA ASN A 236 8.79 24.87 -7.83
C ASN A 236 7.54 24.61 -6.98
N TRP A 237 7.70 24.50 -5.65
CA TRP A 237 6.59 24.17 -4.76
C TRP A 237 5.35 25.06 -4.96
N PRO A 238 4.12 24.49 -5.00
CA PRO A 238 3.74 23.10 -4.75
C PRO A 238 3.64 22.23 -6.02
N GLU A 239 4.31 22.58 -7.10
CA GLU A 239 4.22 21.83 -8.35
C GLU A 239 4.76 20.39 -8.23
N ARG A 240 4.31 19.53 -9.14
CA ARG A 240 4.77 18.14 -9.24
C ARG A 240 5.74 17.97 -10.39
N TYR A 241 6.56 16.92 -10.32
CA TYR A 241 7.46 16.60 -11.42
C TYR A 241 6.68 16.33 -12.71
N GLN A 242 7.10 16.95 -13.81
CA GLN A 242 6.39 16.87 -15.09
C GLN A 242 6.90 15.69 -15.92
N ILE A 243 6.08 14.65 -16.05
CA ILE A 243 6.44 13.41 -16.77
C ILE A 243 5.62 13.30 -18.06
N ALA A 244 6.29 13.39 -19.21
CA ALA A 244 5.61 13.35 -20.51
C ALA A 244 5.21 11.94 -20.95
N SER A 245 5.99 10.92 -20.60
CA SER A 245 5.75 9.53 -20.97
C SER A 245 6.47 8.56 -20.04
N VAL A 246 5.95 7.34 -19.91
CA VAL A 246 6.54 6.26 -19.11
C VAL A 246 6.75 5.02 -19.96
N THR A 247 7.95 4.42 -19.89
CA THR A 247 8.29 3.16 -20.56
C THR A 247 8.04 1.98 -19.63
N PHE A 248 7.14 1.09 -20.05
CA PHE A 248 6.75 -0.11 -19.32
C PHE A 248 7.75 -1.28 -19.52
N PRO A 249 7.68 -2.34 -18.70
CA PRO A 249 8.54 -3.52 -18.84
C PRO A 249 8.49 -4.22 -20.22
N SER A 250 7.44 -4.00 -21.01
CA SER A 250 7.35 -4.47 -22.40
C SER A 250 8.20 -3.69 -23.39
N GLY A 251 8.78 -2.56 -22.97
CA GLY A 251 9.48 -1.61 -23.82
C GLY A 251 8.57 -0.59 -24.52
N LYS A 252 7.25 -0.71 -24.36
CA LYS A 252 6.28 0.26 -24.88
C LYS A 252 6.23 1.50 -23.99
N ALA A 253 6.06 2.67 -24.59
CA ALA A 253 5.91 3.93 -23.87
C ALA A 253 4.50 4.49 -24.05
N VAL A 254 3.91 4.98 -22.95
CA VAL A 254 2.55 5.56 -22.93
C VAL A 254 2.51 6.87 -22.14
N SER A 255 1.41 7.60 -22.32
CA SER A 255 1.11 8.82 -21.56
C SER A 255 -0.40 8.99 -21.42
N PHE A 256 -0.84 9.61 -20.32
CA PHE A 256 -2.22 10.06 -20.11
C PHE A 256 -2.58 11.35 -20.84
N ALA A 257 -1.62 12.01 -21.50
CA ALA A 257 -1.85 13.24 -22.24
C ALA A 257 -1.06 13.27 -23.54
N THR A 258 -1.60 13.97 -24.53
CA THR A 258 -0.89 14.32 -25.76
C THR A 258 -1.00 15.83 -26.03
N ASP A 259 0.03 16.39 -26.66
CA ASP A 259 0.02 17.78 -27.12
C ASP A 259 -0.83 17.95 -28.40
N ALA A 260 -0.93 19.17 -28.91
CA ALA A 260 -1.71 19.48 -30.11
C ALA A 260 -1.17 18.76 -31.37
N GLU A 261 0.10 18.35 -31.35
CA GLU A 261 0.78 17.60 -32.40
C GLU A 261 0.69 16.07 -32.20
N GLY A 262 -0.01 15.61 -31.17
CA GLY A 262 -0.22 14.20 -30.85
C GLY A 262 0.97 13.50 -30.18
N LYS A 263 1.95 14.25 -29.67
CA LYS A 263 3.10 13.70 -28.94
C LYS A 263 2.78 13.56 -27.45
N PRO A 264 3.41 12.63 -26.72
CA PRO A 264 3.22 12.50 -25.28
C PRO A 264 3.47 13.83 -24.55
N ALA A 265 2.54 14.20 -23.69
CA ALA A 265 2.58 15.42 -22.89
C ALA A 265 2.54 15.10 -21.39
N ALA A 266 2.92 16.07 -20.57
CA ALA A 266 2.94 15.90 -19.12
C ALA A 266 1.52 15.75 -18.55
N ASP A 267 1.37 14.81 -17.62
CA ASP A 267 0.18 14.63 -16.80
C ASP A 267 0.59 14.08 -15.43
N ASP A 268 -0.06 14.52 -14.36
CA ASP A 268 0.23 14.07 -13.00
C ASP A 268 0.13 12.53 -12.86
N SER A 269 -0.77 11.89 -13.63
CA SER A 269 -0.98 10.44 -13.56
C SER A 269 0.19 9.65 -14.17
N ASN A 270 1.02 10.27 -15.00
CA ASN A 270 2.25 9.66 -15.49
C ASN A 270 3.24 9.43 -14.34
N LEU A 271 3.21 10.24 -13.26
CA LEU A 271 4.04 10.00 -12.07
C LEU A 271 3.66 8.69 -11.39
N CYS A 272 2.36 8.44 -11.22
CA CYS A 272 1.85 7.26 -10.52
C CYS A 272 2.36 5.96 -11.18
N ILE A 273 2.29 5.90 -12.51
CA ILE A 273 2.66 4.72 -13.28
C ILE A 273 4.19 4.56 -13.45
N LEU A 274 5.02 5.48 -12.96
CA LEU A 274 6.46 5.20 -12.82
C LEU A 274 6.72 4.06 -11.84
N CYS A 275 5.82 3.84 -10.88
CA CYS A 275 5.88 2.75 -9.92
C CYS A 275 4.76 1.73 -10.09
N HIS A 276 3.52 2.16 -10.32
CA HIS A 276 2.36 1.29 -10.50
C HIS A 276 2.24 0.65 -11.91
N GLN A 277 3.37 0.21 -12.47
CA GLN A 277 3.47 -0.39 -13.81
C GLN A 277 3.76 -1.90 -13.81
N GLY A 278 3.97 -2.49 -12.63
CA GLY A 278 4.53 -3.83 -12.52
C GLY A 278 6.00 -3.90 -12.94
N ARG A 279 6.59 -5.10 -12.88
CA ARG A 279 8.00 -5.35 -13.21
C ARG A 279 8.22 -6.36 -14.33
N GLU A 280 7.16 -7.05 -14.74
CA GLU A 280 7.19 -8.07 -15.78
C GLU A 280 6.11 -7.77 -16.83
N SER A 281 6.17 -8.45 -17.97
CA SER A 281 5.23 -8.27 -19.08
C SER A 281 5.18 -9.53 -19.95
N THR A 282 4.34 -9.53 -20.98
CA THR A 282 4.41 -10.53 -22.06
C THR A 282 5.85 -10.70 -22.58
N SER A 283 6.60 -9.59 -22.76
CA SER A 283 7.96 -9.66 -23.30
C SER A 283 8.94 -10.38 -22.38
N SER A 284 8.82 -10.21 -21.06
CA SER A 284 9.75 -10.83 -20.12
C SER A 284 9.44 -12.30 -19.88
N VAL A 285 8.15 -12.68 -19.91
CA VAL A 285 7.71 -14.08 -19.93
C VAL A 285 8.22 -14.78 -21.19
N ASN A 286 8.01 -14.20 -22.38
CA ASN A 286 8.52 -14.75 -23.64
C ASN A 286 10.05 -14.96 -23.61
N LYS A 287 10.79 -13.98 -23.08
CA LYS A 287 12.24 -14.09 -22.92
C LYS A 287 12.65 -15.23 -21.98
N ALA A 288 11.89 -15.45 -20.90
CA ALA A 288 12.17 -16.51 -19.94
C ALA A 288 11.92 -17.91 -20.52
N LEU A 289 10.91 -18.03 -21.38
CA LEU A 289 10.52 -19.30 -21.99
C LEU A 289 11.40 -19.64 -23.20
N GLY A 290 11.66 -18.67 -24.08
CA GLY A 290 12.36 -18.89 -25.36
C GLY A 290 11.59 -19.88 -26.24
N ASP A 291 12.30 -20.73 -26.98
CA ASP A 291 11.72 -21.72 -27.90
C ASP A 291 11.38 -23.07 -27.23
N LYS A 292 11.14 -23.09 -25.91
CA LYS A 292 10.83 -24.33 -25.19
C LYS A 292 9.48 -24.90 -25.66
N PRO A 293 9.33 -26.24 -25.71
CA PRO A 293 8.04 -26.85 -26.04
C PRO A 293 6.99 -26.53 -24.98
N GLU A 294 5.79 -26.16 -25.42
CA GLU A 294 4.73 -25.58 -24.58
C GLU A 294 4.34 -26.45 -23.38
N ASP A 295 4.22 -27.76 -23.60
CA ASP A 295 3.74 -28.71 -22.60
C ASP A 295 4.83 -29.68 -22.12
N THR A 296 6.10 -29.26 -22.16
CA THR A 296 7.22 -30.07 -21.64
C THR A 296 7.79 -29.42 -20.39
N VAL A 297 7.89 -30.20 -19.32
CA VAL A 297 8.50 -29.74 -18.06
C VAL A 297 9.98 -29.42 -18.28
N ASP A 298 10.40 -28.24 -17.83
CA ASP A 298 11.78 -27.79 -17.92
C ASP A 298 12.25 -27.20 -16.58
N ALA A 299 13.26 -27.84 -16.00
CA ALA A 299 13.82 -27.49 -14.70
C ALA A 299 14.57 -26.14 -14.67
N ALA A 300 14.76 -25.47 -15.80
CA ALA A 300 15.30 -24.12 -15.89
C ALA A 300 14.20 -23.04 -15.82
N ILE A 301 12.93 -23.39 -16.02
CA ILE A 301 11.83 -22.44 -15.92
C ILE A 301 11.62 -22.05 -14.45
N ARG A 302 11.52 -20.74 -14.20
CA ARG A 302 11.20 -20.16 -12.90
C ARG A 302 10.05 -19.18 -13.10
N PHE A 303 9.13 -19.19 -12.15
CA PHE A 303 8.00 -18.27 -12.14
C PHE A 303 8.46 -16.80 -12.17
N ARG A 304 7.72 -15.96 -12.90
CA ARG A 304 7.97 -14.51 -13.02
C ARG A 304 6.90 -13.76 -12.26
N ASN A 305 7.30 -12.91 -11.33
CA ASN A 305 6.35 -12.14 -10.52
C ASN A 305 6.09 -10.78 -11.18
N ILE A 306 4.83 -10.51 -11.57
CA ILE A 306 4.40 -9.21 -12.11
C ILE A 306 4.70 -8.04 -11.16
N HIS A 307 4.85 -8.33 -9.87
CA HIS A 307 4.96 -7.38 -8.78
C HIS A 307 3.64 -6.66 -8.49
N TYR A 308 3.54 -6.08 -7.29
CA TYR A 308 2.27 -5.62 -6.71
C TYR A 308 1.76 -4.34 -7.38
N PHE A 309 0.44 -4.13 -7.36
CA PHE A 309 -0.23 -2.91 -7.77
C PHE A 309 0.15 -2.41 -9.18
N ALA A 310 0.15 -3.32 -10.16
CA ALA A 310 0.40 -3.02 -11.57
C ALA A 310 -0.78 -2.31 -12.27
N ALA A 311 -1.50 -1.44 -11.56
CA ALA A 311 -2.73 -0.79 -12.00
C ALA A 311 -2.58 -0.05 -13.34
N GLY A 312 -1.45 0.65 -13.54
CA GLY A 312 -1.15 1.29 -14.82
C GLY A 312 -1.05 0.30 -15.97
N ALA A 313 -0.48 -0.88 -15.73
CA ALA A 313 -0.39 -1.93 -16.74
C ALA A 313 -1.76 -2.51 -17.09
N THR A 314 -2.66 -2.60 -16.10
CA THR A 314 -4.04 -3.06 -16.31
C THR A 314 -4.83 -2.03 -17.09
N LEU A 315 -4.78 -0.77 -16.66
CA LEU A 315 -5.50 0.34 -17.25
C LEU A 315 -5.16 0.50 -18.75
N PHE A 316 -3.86 0.47 -19.09
CA PHE A 316 -3.41 0.53 -20.49
C PHE A 316 -3.56 -0.78 -21.27
N GLY A 317 -3.73 -1.92 -20.59
CA GLY A 317 -3.98 -3.22 -21.21
C GLY A 317 -3.01 -3.55 -22.34
N ASN A 318 -3.55 -3.75 -23.55
CA ASN A 318 -2.76 -4.05 -24.75
C ASN A 318 -1.71 -3.00 -25.15
N ASP A 319 -1.89 -1.76 -24.75
CA ASP A 319 -0.96 -0.68 -25.09
C ASP A 319 0.38 -0.86 -24.38
N VAL A 320 0.43 -1.64 -23.29
CA VAL A 320 1.66 -1.93 -22.53
C VAL A 320 1.91 -3.41 -22.28
N GLN A 321 0.94 -4.29 -22.53
CA GLN A 321 1.08 -5.76 -22.48
C GLN A 321 1.60 -6.27 -21.12
N GLY A 322 1.03 -5.75 -20.04
CA GLY A 322 1.39 -6.12 -18.66
C GLY A 322 1.10 -7.58 -18.36
N ALA A 323 -0.12 -8.05 -18.64
CA ALA A 323 -0.44 -9.48 -18.57
C ALA A 323 0.17 -10.24 -19.76
N TYR A 324 0.22 -11.57 -19.66
CA TYR A 324 0.65 -12.41 -20.77
C TYR A 324 -0.46 -12.48 -21.82
N GLN A 325 -0.13 -12.07 -23.04
CA GLN A 325 -1.03 -12.08 -24.19
C GLN A 325 -0.68 -13.22 -25.14
N TYR A 326 -1.70 -13.98 -25.54
CA TYR A 326 -1.54 -15.15 -26.40
C TYR A 326 -1.47 -14.77 -27.88
N THR A 327 -0.58 -15.43 -28.62
CA THR A 327 -0.39 -15.20 -30.06
C THR A 327 -1.69 -15.43 -30.84
N GLY A 328 -2.01 -14.51 -31.75
CA GLY A 328 -3.22 -14.60 -32.58
C GLY A 328 -4.51 -14.16 -31.89
N LYS A 329 -4.43 -13.69 -30.63
CA LYS A 329 -5.54 -13.09 -29.90
C LYS A 329 -5.45 -11.57 -29.93
N GLU A 330 -6.60 -10.92 -29.93
CA GLU A 330 -6.71 -9.47 -29.79
C GLU A 330 -7.09 -9.11 -28.35
N TYR A 331 -6.47 -8.04 -27.85
CA TYR A 331 -6.66 -7.56 -26.48
C TYR A 331 -7.01 -6.07 -26.50
N VAL A 332 -7.90 -5.65 -25.61
CA VAL A 332 -8.26 -4.23 -25.47
C VAL A 332 -7.14 -3.45 -24.79
N GLY A 333 -6.93 -2.22 -25.26
CA GLY A 333 -5.99 -1.26 -24.68
C GLY A 333 -6.67 -0.30 -23.71
N PHE A 334 -6.10 0.90 -23.56
CA PHE A 334 -6.62 1.97 -22.73
C PHE A 334 -8.00 2.46 -23.18
N ASN A 335 -8.94 2.57 -22.23
CA ASN A 335 -10.27 3.09 -22.52
C ASN A 335 -10.31 4.63 -22.45
N ALA A 336 -9.76 5.29 -23.47
CA ALA A 336 -9.75 6.74 -23.57
C ALA A 336 -11.16 7.37 -23.66
N ALA A 337 -12.19 6.58 -23.98
CA ALA A 337 -13.57 7.07 -24.06
C ALA A 337 -14.24 7.21 -22.68
N HIS A 338 -13.70 6.60 -21.62
CA HIS A 338 -14.20 6.82 -20.27
C HIS A 338 -13.82 8.24 -19.81
N PRO A 339 -14.77 9.03 -19.28
CA PRO A 339 -14.53 10.43 -18.92
C PRO A 339 -13.58 10.59 -17.72
N LEU A 340 -13.49 9.57 -16.86
CA LEU A 340 -12.56 9.48 -15.73
C LEU A 340 -11.56 8.36 -16.04
N ASN A 341 -10.43 8.70 -16.64
CA ASN A 341 -9.49 7.68 -17.14
C ASN A 341 -8.06 7.89 -16.66
N LYS A 342 -7.85 8.85 -15.76
CA LYS A 342 -6.57 9.15 -15.13
C LYS A 342 -6.60 8.77 -13.66
N CYS A 343 -5.43 8.49 -13.08
CA CYS A 343 -5.32 8.02 -11.70
C CYS A 343 -6.01 8.98 -10.71
N LYS A 344 -5.72 10.28 -10.83
CA LYS A 344 -6.26 11.32 -9.93
C LYS A 344 -7.75 11.64 -10.13
N ASP A 345 -8.33 11.22 -11.25
CA ASP A 345 -9.76 11.39 -11.51
C ASP A 345 -10.57 10.52 -10.56
N CYS A 346 -10.05 9.32 -10.25
CA CYS A 346 -10.70 8.32 -9.40
C CYS A 346 -10.10 8.21 -8.00
N HIS A 347 -8.83 8.56 -7.79
CA HIS A 347 -8.16 8.44 -6.49
C HIS A 347 -7.91 9.79 -5.83
N ASP A 348 -8.02 9.83 -4.50
CA ASP A 348 -7.38 10.86 -3.70
C ASP A 348 -5.86 10.61 -3.68
N VAL A 349 -5.07 11.62 -4.01
CA VAL A 349 -3.62 11.46 -4.20
C VAL A 349 -2.84 11.35 -2.88
N HIS A 350 -3.43 11.78 -1.77
CA HIS A 350 -2.81 11.72 -0.44
C HIS A 350 -3.43 10.64 0.44
N ALA A 351 -4.75 10.46 0.38
CA ALA A 351 -5.42 9.37 1.11
C ALA A 351 -5.26 8.01 0.40
N LEU A 352 -5.00 8.02 -0.92
CA LEU A 352 -4.88 6.82 -1.78
C LEU A 352 -6.17 5.97 -1.85
N GLU A 353 -7.29 6.54 -1.40
CA GLU A 353 -8.60 5.92 -1.45
C GLU A 353 -9.35 6.33 -2.74
N PRO A 354 -10.21 5.44 -3.29
CA PRO A 354 -11.10 5.80 -4.39
C PRO A 354 -12.14 6.85 -3.96
N LYS A 355 -12.34 7.86 -4.79
CA LYS A 355 -13.42 8.87 -4.70
C LYS A 355 -14.72 8.27 -5.20
N VAL A 356 -15.37 7.46 -4.38
CA VAL A 356 -16.59 6.72 -4.75
C VAL A 356 -17.72 7.64 -5.26
N GLU A 357 -17.77 8.88 -4.77
CA GLU A 357 -18.70 9.91 -5.20
C GLU A 357 -18.49 10.34 -6.66
N ALA A 358 -17.27 10.24 -7.20
CA ALA A 358 -16.98 10.54 -8.60
C ALA A 358 -17.65 9.53 -9.55
N CYS A 359 -17.81 8.28 -9.10
CA CYS A 359 -18.48 7.22 -9.85
C CYS A 359 -20.01 7.39 -9.85
N ALA A 360 -20.56 7.91 -8.74
CA ALA A 360 -21.98 7.88 -8.46
C ALA A 360 -22.83 8.68 -9.47
N ALA A 361 -22.24 9.69 -10.11
CA ALA A 361 -22.89 10.48 -11.15
C ALA A 361 -23.32 9.65 -12.38
N CYS A 362 -22.60 8.56 -12.69
CA CYS A 362 -22.86 7.71 -13.85
C CYS A 362 -23.29 6.28 -13.46
N HIS A 363 -22.80 5.78 -12.32
CA HIS A 363 -23.03 4.40 -11.87
C HIS A 363 -24.02 4.28 -10.71
N GLY A 364 -24.59 5.40 -10.22
CA GLY A 364 -25.50 5.41 -9.08
C GLY A 364 -24.79 5.09 -7.77
N SER A 365 -25.53 4.63 -6.76
CA SER A 365 -24.98 4.34 -5.43
C SER A 365 -24.33 2.96 -5.31
N ALA A 366 -23.92 2.35 -6.42
CA ALA A 366 -23.25 1.05 -6.40
C ALA A 366 -21.85 1.19 -5.79
N ALA A 367 -21.48 0.22 -4.94
CA ALA A 367 -20.09 0.09 -4.51
C ALA A 367 -19.21 -0.23 -5.74
N PRO A 368 -17.92 0.16 -5.77
CA PRO A 368 -17.04 -0.10 -6.91
C PRO A 368 -17.04 -1.55 -7.39
N GLU A 369 -17.16 -2.51 -6.47
CA GLU A 369 -17.21 -3.95 -6.72
C GLU A 369 -18.44 -4.36 -7.53
N ASP A 370 -19.55 -3.66 -7.32
CA ASP A 370 -20.86 -3.89 -7.93
C ASP A 370 -21.03 -3.09 -9.22
N ILE A 371 -20.04 -2.27 -9.61
CA ILE A 371 -20.14 -1.44 -10.81
C ILE A 371 -20.16 -2.32 -12.05
N ARG A 372 -21.25 -2.17 -12.80
CA ARG A 372 -21.43 -2.57 -14.20
C ARG A 372 -22.09 -1.40 -14.93
N PHE A 373 -21.82 -1.26 -16.23
CA PHE A 373 -22.59 -0.31 -17.03
C PHE A 373 -24.04 -0.82 -17.16
N ASN A 374 -25.01 -0.01 -16.77
CA ASN A 374 -26.42 -0.42 -16.60
C ASN A 374 -27.12 -0.97 -17.86
N THR A 375 -26.60 -0.69 -19.06
CA THR A 375 -27.11 -1.28 -20.32
C THR A 375 -26.35 -2.54 -20.74
N ASN A 376 -25.29 -2.93 -20.03
CA ASN A 376 -24.54 -4.14 -20.32
C ASN A 376 -25.28 -5.32 -19.67
N THR A 377 -25.85 -6.19 -20.50
CA THR A 377 -26.52 -7.43 -20.08
C THR A 377 -25.75 -8.67 -20.53
N THR A 378 -24.44 -8.54 -20.75
CA THR A 378 -23.57 -9.67 -21.11
C THR A 378 -23.22 -10.45 -19.85
N ASP A 379 -23.47 -11.75 -19.91
CA ASP A 379 -22.99 -12.75 -18.94
C ASP A 379 -21.57 -13.16 -19.36
N TRP A 380 -20.55 -12.69 -18.66
CA TRP A 380 -19.15 -12.91 -19.07
C TRP A 380 -18.62 -14.25 -18.58
N ASP A 381 -19.00 -14.66 -17.38
CA ASP A 381 -18.57 -15.90 -16.72
C ASP A 381 -19.51 -17.11 -16.96
N GLY A 382 -20.68 -16.89 -17.57
CA GLY A 382 -21.59 -17.93 -18.01
C GLY A 382 -22.47 -18.51 -16.89
N ASP A 383 -22.60 -17.84 -15.75
CA ASP A 383 -23.41 -18.31 -14.62
C ASP A 383 -24.92 -17.96 -14.75
N GLY A 384 -25.27 -17.15 -15.75
CA GLY A 384 -26.62 -16.66 -16.03
C GLY A 384 -27.00 -15.34 -15.35
N ASN A 385 -26.09 -14.71 -14.59
CA ASN A 385 -26.31 -13.48 -13.84
C ASN A 385 -25.78 -12.24 -14.57
N VAL A 386 -26.68 -11.57 -15.29
CA VAL A 386 -26.33 -10.34 -16.04
C VAL A 386 -26.37 -9.06 -15.19
N THR A 387 -26.53 -9.16 -13.87
CA THR A 387 -26.79 -8.01 -12.98
C THR A 387 -25.70 -7.71 -11.96
N GLU A 388 -24.76 -8.64 -11.74
CA GLU A 388 -23.67 -8.44 -10.78
C GLU A 388 -22.56 -7.52 -11.30
N GLY A 389 -21.70 -7.03 -10.40
CA GLY A 389 -20.57 -6.18 -10.80
C GLY A 389 -19.50 -6.92 -11.60
N MET A 390 -18.62 -6.17 -12.26
CA MET A 390 -17.49 -6.75 -13.02
C MET A 390 -16.51 -7.54 -12.13
N LYS A 391 -16.50 -7.28 -10.81
CA LYS A 391 -15.64 -8.02 -9.88
C LYS A 391 -16.05 -9.49 -9.79
N SER A 392 -17.34 -9.78 -9.66
CA SER A 392 -17.84 -11.16 -9.57
C SER A 392 -17.53 -11.94 -10.83
N GLU A 393 -17.81 -11.37 -11.99
CA GLU A 393 -17.50 -11.94 -13.31
C GLU A 393 -16.01 -12.34 -13.44
N ILE A 394 -15.11 -11.46 -12.99
CA ILE A 394 -13.67 -11.73 -12.98
C ILE A 394 -13.31 -12.81 -11.96
N SER A 395 -13.89 -12.77 -10.76
CA SER A 395 -13.63 -13.75 -9.70
C SER A 395 -14.01 -15.16 -10.13
N THR A 396 -15.18 -15.36 -10.73
CA THR A 396 -15.62 -16.67 -11.22
C THR A 396 -14.64 -17.25 -12.25
N ILE A 397 -14.21 -16.45 -13.22
CA ILE A 397 -13.27 -16.91 -14.26
C ILE A 397 -11.86 -17.10 -13.66
N ALA A 398 -11.44 -16.28 -12.70
CA ALA A 398 -10.16 -16.46 -12.01
C ALA A 398 -10.13 -17.78 -11.21
N ASP A 399 -11.23 -18.15 -10.55
CA ASP A 399 -11.38 -19.43 -9.85
C ASP A 399 -11.39 -20.62 -10.82
N ALA A 400 -12.05 -20.46 -11.99
CA ALA A 400 -12.00 -21.45 -13.07
C ALA A 400 -10.57 -21.62 -13.61
N LEU A 401 -9.82 -20.53 -13.81
CA LEU A 401 -8.42 -20.58 -14.20
C LEU A 401 -7.55 -21.27 -13.15
N TYR A 402 -7.74 -20.96 -11.87
CA TYR A 402 -6.99 -21.62 -10.81
C TYR A 402 -7.24 -23.12 -10.78
N THR A 403 -8.50 -23.53 -10.94
CA THR A 403 -8.88 -24.94 -11.04
C THR A 403 -8.21 -25.63 -12.23
N GLU A 404 -8.17 -24.99 -13.40
CA GLU A 404 -7.51 -25.53 -14.58
C GLU A 404 -5.97 -25.58 -14.41
N ILE A 405 -5.36 -24.57 -13.77
CA ILE A 405 -3.95 -24.57 -13.39
C ILE A 405 -3.63 -25.79 -12.53
N GLN A 406 -4.45 -26.07 -11.51
CA GLN A 406 -4.27 -27.23 -10.64
C GLN A 406 -4.41 -28.55 -11.40
N ALA A 407 -5.45 -28.67 -12.23
CA ALA A 407 -5.70 -29.88 -13.02
C ALA A 407 -4.59 -30.13 -14.06
N TYR A 408 -4.07 -29.08 -14.70
CA TYR A 408 -2.96 -29.17 -15.64
C TYR A 408 -1.66 -29.56 -14.93
N ALA A 409 -1.33 -28.90 -13.81
CA ALA A 409 -0.14 -29.19 -13.01
C ALA A 409 -0.09 -30.65 -12.53
N GLU A 410 -1.23 -31.18 -12.08
CA GLU A 410 -1.35 -32.58 -11.64
C GLU A 410 -0.97 -33.57 -12.75
N LYS A 411 -1.33 -33.28 -14.01
CA LYS A 411 -0.99 -34.11 -15.17
C LYS A 411 0.49 -34.01 -15.56
N GLN A 412 1.17 -32.90 -15.24
CA GLN A 412 2.54 -32.63 -15.68
C GLN A 412 3.62 -32.96 -14.64
N GLY A 413 3.27 -33.09 -13.36
CA GLY A 413 4.29 -33.35 -12.35
C GLY A 413 3.87 -33.27 -10.89
N GLY A 414 2.62 -32.89 -10.60
CA GLY A 414 2.05 -32.90 -9.26
C GLY A 414 1.32 -31.61 -8.89
N PRO A 415 0.72 -31.57 -7.70
CA PRO A 415 -0.19 -30.50 -7.31
C PRO A 415 0.55 -29.18 -7.10
N ILE A 416 -0.16 -28.09 -7.39
CA ILE A 416 0.31 -26.71 -7.23
C ILE A 416 -0.68 -25.92 -6.36
N THR A 417 -0.18 -25.06 -5.49
CA THR A 417 -0.98 -24.14 -4.66
C THR A 417 -0.44 -22.72 -4.74
N TYR A 418 -1.33 -21.73 -4.83
CA TYR A 418 -0.98 -20.31 -4.78
C TYR A 418 -1.16 -19.73 -3.37
N ASN A 419 -0.24 -18.88 -2.95
CA ASN A 419 -0.36 -18.05 -1.76
C ASN A 419 0.15 -16.63 -2.06
N ALA A 420 -0.74 -15.63 -2.03
CA ALA A 420 -0.39 -14.25 -2.34
C ALA A 420 0.58 -13.62 -1.33
N SER A 421 0.63 -14.13 -0.10
CA SER A 421 1.33 -13.56 1.05
C SER A 421 2.62 -14.29 1.41
N ALA A 422 2.96 -15.38 0.71
CA ALA A 422 4.16 -16.15 1.00
C ALA A 422 5.00 -16.33 -0.27
N TYR A 423 6.28 -15.96 -0.22
CA TYR A 423 7.25 -16.32 -1.25
C TYR A 423 7.52 -17.84 -1.20
N PRO A 424 7.59 -18.56 -2.34
CA PRO A 424 7.69 -18.09 -3.73
C PRO A 424 6.36 -18.00 -4.48
N TYR A 425 5.25 -17.80 -3.76
CA TYR A 425 3.87 -17.69 -4.24
C TYR A 425 3.24 -18.97 -4.76
N TRP A 426 4.01 -19.83 -5.41
CA TRP A 426 3.55 -21.11 -5.95
C TRP A 426 4.28 -22.26 -5.27
N PHE A 427 3.51 -23.14 -4.63
CA PHE A 427 4.00 -24.21 -3.79
C PHE A 427 3.62 -25.59 -4.36
N GLY A 428 4.52 -26.56 -4.23
CA GLY A 428 4.22 -27.97 -4.47
C GLY A 428 3.62 -28.66 -3.24
N ALA A 429 3.31 -29.95 -3.36
CA ALA A 429 2.80 -30.77 -2.24
C ALA A 429 3.74 -30.83 -1.02
N ASP A 430 5.03 -30.56 -1.19
CA ASP A 430 6.02 -30.56 -0.10
C ASP A 430 6.16 -29.19 0.58
N GLU A 431 5.24 -28.25 0.30
CA GLU A 431 5.23 -26.87 0.78
C GLU A 431 6.49 -26.08 0.40
N LYS A 432 7.23 -26.53 -0.63
CA LYS A 432 8.35 -25.79 -1.22
C LYS A 432 7.97 -25.18 -2.55
N ALA A 433 8.89 -24.40 -3.11
CA ALA A 433 8.75 -23.82 -4.45
C ALA A 433 8.31 -24.87 -5.48
N TYR A 434 7.22 -24.58 -6.19
CA TYR A 434 6.79 -25.43 -7.29
C TYR A 434 7.87 -25.53 -8.37
N ALA A 435 8.18 -26.75 -8.82
CA ALA A 435 9.37 -27.03 -9.65
C ALA A 435 9.06 -27.59 -11.05
N THR A 436 7.85 -28.10 -11.29
CA THR A 436 7.47 -28.79 -12.53
C THR A 436 6.79 -27.86 -13.53
N TRP A 437 7.47 -26.76 -13.87
CA TRP A 437 6.94 -25.75 -14.79
C TRP A 437 7.03 -26.19 -16.24
N THR A 438 5.94 -26.01 -16.98
CA THR A 438 5.91 -25.95 -18.46
C THR A 438 5.72 -24.48 -18.90
N PRO A 439 6.05 -24.12 -20.15
CA PRO A 439 5.68 -22.81 -20.69
C PRO A 439 4.18 -22.48 -20.59
N SER A 440 3.26 -23.40 -20.94
CA SER A 440 1.81 -23.17 -20.83
C SER A 440 1.40 -22.86 -19.39
N LEU A 441 1.87 -23.65 -18.43
CA LEU A 441 1.57 -23.47 -17.00
C LEU A 441 2.09 -22.13 -16.47
N LEU A 442 3.30 -21.72 -16.87
CA LEU A 442 3.86 -20.44 -16.42
C LEU A 442 3.04 -19.25 -16.93
N LYS A 443 2.59 -19.28 -18.20
CA LYS A 443 1.76 -18.22 -18.79
C LYS A 443 0.43 -18.07 -18.05
N ALA A 444 -0.25 -19.18 -17.80
CA ALA A 444 -1.50 -19.21 -17.06
C ALA A 444 -1.33 -18.76 -15.60
N ALA A 445 -0.31 -19.27 -14.91
CA ALA A 445 0.02 -18.87 -13.53
C ALA A 445 0.40 -17.39 -13.43
N PHE A 446 1.08 -16.84 -14.43
CA PHE A 446 1.41 -15.41 -14.50
C PHE A 446 0.14 -14.56 -14.57
N ASN A 447 -0.78 -14.91 -15.46
CA ASN A 447 -2.07 -14.23 -15.60
C ASN A 447 -2.97 -14.40 -14.38
N TYR A 448 -2.97 -15.57 -13.73
CA TYR A 448 -3.68 -15.74 -12.47
C TYR A 448 -3.11 -14.81 -11.39
N GLN A 449 -1.79 -14.81 -11.17
CA GLN A 449 -1.17 -13.92 -10.19
C GLN A 449 -1.45 -12.44 -10.50
N TYR A 450 -1.48 -12.07 -11.78
CA TYR A 450 -1.79 -10.70 -12.21
C TYR A 450 -3.09 -10.18 -11.57
N VAL A 451 -4.17 -10.95 -11.64
CA VAL A 451 -5.46 -10.60 -11.04
C VAL A 451 -5.37 -10.48 -9.52
N GLN A 452 -4.59 -11.36 -8.89
CA GLN A 452 -4.39 -11.34 -7.44
C GLN A 452 -3.53 -10.16 -6.95
N LYS A 453 -2.77 -9.50 -7.84
CA LYS A 453 -1.82 -8.43 -7.50
C LYS A 453 -2.29 -7.03 -7.93
N ASP A 454 -3.37 -6.93 -8.70
CA ASP A 454 -4.08 -5.67 -8.94
C ASP A 454 -5.49 -5.75 -8.31
N PRO A 455 -5.68 -5.25 -7.07
CA PRO A 455 -6.98 -5.32 -6.41
C PRO A 455 -8.05 -4.45 -7.09
N GLY A 456 -7.68 -3.49 -7.95
CA GLY A 456 -8.63 -2.63 -8.67
C GLY A 456 -8.93 -3.10 -10.10
N ASN A 457 -8.51 -4.32 -10.49
CA ASN A 457 -8.57 -4.80 -11.86
C ASN A 457 -9.99 -4.77 -12.49
N TYR A 458 -11.03 -4.89 -11.67
CA TYR A 458 -12.44 -4.84 -12.07
C TYR A 458 -12.93 -3.43 -12.47
N VAL A 459 -12.20 -2.39 -12.06
CA VAL A 459 -12.44 -0.99 -12.49
C VAL A 459 -11.42 -0.58 -13.56
N HIS A 460 -10.14 -0.91 -13.38
CA HIS A 460 -9.06 -0.43 -14.25
C HIS A 460 -9.25 -0.83 -15.72
N ASN A 461 -9.45 -2.12 -16.00
CA ASN A 461 -9.73 -2.60 -17.36
C ASN A 461 -10.35 -4.01 -17.33
N PRO A 462 -11.61 -4.15 -16.89
CA PRO A 462 -12.20 -5.46 -16.65
C PRO A 462 -12.26 -6.33 -17.91
N LYS A 463 -12.46 -5.72 -19.09
CA LYS A 463 -12.47 -6.45 -20.36
C LYS A 463 -11.11 -7.06 -20.70
N TYR A 464 -10.02 -6.33 -20.47
CA TYR A 464 -8.67 -6.87 -20.67
C TYR A 464 -8.41 -8.06 -19.74
N VAL A 465 -8.86 -7.97 -18.50
CA VAL A 465 -8.74 -9.04 -17.49
C VAL A 465 -9.48 -10.30 -17.92
N LEU A 466 -10.75 -10.18 -18.29
CA LEU A 466 -11.55 -11.28 -18.80
C LEU A 466 -10.89 -11.97 -20.01
N GLN A 467 -10.36 -11.18 -20.96
CA GLN A 467 -9.72 -11.71 -22.16
C GLN A 467 -8.52 -12.62 -21.83
N PHE A 468 -7.59 -12.17 -21.00
CA PHE A 468 -6.41 -12.98 -20.70
C PHE A 468 -6.74 -14.17 -19.79
N LEU A 469 -7.74 -14.05 -18.89
CA LEU A 469 -8.16 -15.17 -18.05
C LEU A 469 -8.76 -16.29 -18.90
N ILE A 470 -9.73 -15.97 -19.77
CA ILE A 470 -10.38 -16.92 -20.67
C ILE A 470 -9.34 -17.56 -21.60
N ASP A 471 -8.44 -16.78 -22.18
CA ASP A 471 -7.41 -17.34 -23.05
C ASP A 471 -6.41 -18.23 -22.30
N SER A 472 -6.13 -17.96 -21.02
CA SER A 472 -5.28 -18.81 -20.18
C SER A 472 -5.94 -20.17 -19.90
N ILE A 473 -7.26 -20.19 -19.65
CA ILE A 473 -8.01 -21.44 -19.48
C ILE A 473 -7.96 -22.26 -20.78
N ALA A 474 -8.20 -21.60 -21.92
CA ALA A 474 -8.17 -22.27 -23.22
C ALA A 474 -6.78 -22.82 -23.57
N ASP A 475 -5.70 -22.12 -23.22
CA ASP A 475 -4.31 -22.54 -23.45
C ASP A 475 -3.95 -23.82 -22.68
N LEU A 476 -4.47 -23.97 -21.46
CA LEU A 476 -4.31 -25.21 -20.67
C LEU A 476 -5.23 -26.35 -21.15
N GLY A 477 -6.09 -26.11 -22.14
CA GLY A 477 -7.05 -27.08 -22.67
C GLY A 477 -8.40 -27.12 -21.93
N GLY A 478 -8.67 -26.15 -21.06
CA GLY A 478 -9.94 -26.00 -20.37
C GLY A 478 -11.08 -25.58 -21.30
N ASN A 479 -12.33 -25.93 -20.93
CA ASN A 479 -13.50 -25.56 -21.72
C ASN A 479 -13.96 -24.14 -21.40
N VAL A 480 -13.90 -23.26 -22.40
CA VAL A 480 -14.32 -21.86 -22.29
C VAL A 480 -15.66 -21.57 -22.97
N SER A 481 -16.39 -22.60 -23.43
CA SER A 481 -17.63 -22.41 -24.20
C SER A 481 -18.76 -21.71 -23.44
N ALA A 482 -18.69 -21.70 -22.11
CA ALA A 482 -19.65 -21.01 -21.24
C ALA A 482 -19.33 -19.51 -21.12
N PHE A 483 -18.07 -19.12 -21.30
CA PHE A 483 -17.63 -17.74 -21.12
C PHE A 483 -17.89 -16.89 -22.36
N THR A 484 -18.26 -15.63 -22.15
CA THR A 484 -18.24 -14.63 -23.22
C THR A 484 -16.87 -13.95 -23.19
N ARG A 485 -16.09 -14.04 -24.27
CA ARG A 485 -14.83 -13.29 -24.38
C ARG A 485 -15.09 -11.90 -24.97
N PRO A 486 -14.69 -10.79 -24.30
CA PRO A 486 -14.84 -9.44 -24.82
C PRO A 486 -14.10 -9.14 -26.12
#